data_AF-A0A7K3S6G9-F1
#
_entry.id   AF-A0A7K3S6G9-F1
#
_cell.length_a   1.000
_cell.length_b   1.000
_cell.length_c   1.000
_cell.angle_alpha   90.00
_cell.angle_beta   90.00
_cell.angle_gamma   90.00
#
_symmetry.space_group_name_H-M   'P 1'
#
loop_
_entity.id
_entity.type
_entity.pdbx_description
1 polymer ?
#
loop_
_entity_poly.entity_id
_entity_poly.type
_entity_poly.pdbx_seq_one_letter_code
_entity_poly.pdbx_strand_id
1 'polypeptide(L)'
;MVVSTDMFEEIHWCRTRRTAIRSDTALPGLRPAVRTGRTKSLPVDLSSVDEEHRAVLEAVRTVPRGQLRPISWVAREAGVGHEPGIVTRALAANPATLLVPCHRITAEHGSPCDVSYPSGTGRALRAAEHIDMERLAGLSREGAVFLGSRTTRIYCHPTCAHARRITLRHQQPFPDASAARRAGYRACRSCRPLAV
;
A
#
# COMPACT_ATOMS: atom_id res chain seq x y z
N MET A 1 8.47 -7.86 -17.66
CA MET A 1 8.11 -8.07 -19.08
C MET A 1 8.02 -6.70 -19.73
N VAL A 2 8.87 -6.40 -20.72
CA VAL A 2 8.72 -5.17 -21.51
C VAL A 2 7.69 -5.50 -22.57
N VAL A 3 6.54 -4.82 -22.57
CA VAL A 3 5.54 -4.98 -23.62
C VAL A 3 6.06 -4.31 -24.88
N SER A 4 6.36 -5.08 -25.94
CA SER A 4 6.69 -4.50 -27.24
C SER A 4 5.45 -3.83 -27.84
N THR A 5 5.66 -2.87 -28.74
CA THR A 5 4.56 -2.20 -29.45
C THR A 5 3.69 -3.20 -30.21
N ASP A 6 4.30 -4.20 -30.85
CA ASP A 6 3.57 -5.24 -31.59
C ASP A 6 2.72 -6.12 -30.68
N MET A 7 3.25 -6.48 -29.50
CA MET A 7 2.48 -7.25 -28.52
C MET A 7 1.31 -6.44 -27.96
N PHE A 8 1.48 -5.12 -27.77
CA PHE A 8 0.37 -4.27 -27.38
C PHE A 8 -0.71 -4.19 -28.47
N GLU A 9 -0.31 -4.04 -29.73
CA GLU A 9 -1.22 -4.03 -30.89
C GLU A 9 -2.05 -5.32 -30.95
N GLU A 10 -1.40 -6.48 -30.83
CA GLU A 10 -2.06 -7.78 -30.86
C GLU A 10 -3.07 -7.94 -29.70
N ILE A 11 -2.67 -7.60 -28.47
CA ILE A 11 -3.55 -7.64 -27.30
C ILE A 11 -4.73 -6.66 -27.46
N HIS A 12 -4.47 -5.46 -27.96
CA HIS A 12 -5.49 -4.43 -28.17
C HIS A 12 -6.52 -4.88 -29.23
N TRP A 13 -6.05 -5.42 -30.35
CA TRP A 13 -6.89 -5.93 -31.42
C TRP A 13 -7.76 -7.10 -30.94
N CYS A 14 -7.17 -8.08 -30.24
CA CYS A 14 -7.90 -9.22 -29.71
C CYS A 14 -9.07 -8.80 -28.79
N ARG A 15 -8.89 -7.72 -28.01
CA ARG A 15 -9.89 -7.24 -27.05
C ARG A 15 -10.94 -6.31 -27.66
N THR A 16 -10.55 -5.46 -28.62
CA THR A 16 -11.39 -4.35 -29.08
C THR A 16 -11.81 -4.48 -30.55
N ARG A 17 -11.15 -5.36 -31.31
CA ARG A 17 -11.25 -5.48 -32.77
C ARG A 17 -10.95 -4.14 -33.48
N ARG A 18 -10.03 -3.36 -32.91
CA ARG A 18 -9.56 -2.07 -33.44
C ARG A 18 -8.04 -2.05 -33.41
N THR A 19 -7.46 -1.33 -34.37
CA THR A 19 -6.01 -1.07 -34.44
C THR A 19 -5.61 -0.07 -33.34
N ALA A 20 -4.49 -0.28 -32.66
CA ALA A 20 -4.04 0.69 -31.68
C ALA A 20 -3.48 1.93 -32.37
N ILE A 21 -3.87 3.10 -31.86
CA ILE A 21 -3.40 4.39 -32.36
C ILE A 21 -2.36 4.92 -31.39
N ARG A 22 -1.16 5.21 -31.89
CA ARG A 22 -0.13 5.88 -31.09
C ARG A 22 -0.62 7.28 -30.71
N SER A 23 -0.52 7.62 -29.44
CA SER A 23 -0.90 8.92 -28.90
C SER A 23 0.24 9.50 -28.08
N ASP A 24 0.56 10.76 -28.32
CA ASP A 24 1.49 11.55 -27.49
C ASP A 24 0.77 12.14 -26.26
N THR A 25 -0.57 12.07 -26.24
CA THR A 25 -1.39 12.49 -25.11
C THR A 25 -1.43 11.37 -24.08
N ALA A 26 -1.05 11.71 -22.84
CA ALA A 26 -1.15 10.78 -21.72
C ALA A 26 -2.60 10.30 -21.53
N LEU A 27 -2.78 9.05 -21.10
CA LEU A 27 -4.09 8.48 -20.82
C LEU A 27 -4.89 9.39 -19.86
N PRO A 28 -6.18 9.64 -20.14
CA PRO A 28 -7.03 10.43 -19.26
C PRO A 28 -6.94 9.94 -17.80
N GLY A 29 -6.73 10.87 -16.87
CA GLY A 29 -6.63 10.57 -15.44
C GLY A 29 -5.27 10.03 -14.97
N LEU A 30 -4.35 9.61 -15.85
CA LEU A 30 -3.05 9.07 -15.46
C LEU A 30 -2.19 10.10 -14.71
N ARG A 31 -2.02 11.30 -15.28
CA ARG A 31 -1.22 12.36 -14.66
C ARG A 31 -1.75 12.76 -13.26
N PRO A 32 -3.07 13.03 -13.08
CA PRO A 32 -3.65 13.22 -11.75
C PRO A 32 -3.45 12.03 -10.81
N ALA A 33 -3.63 10.79 -11.29
CA ALA A 33 -3.48 9.60 -10.46
C ALA A 33 -2.06 9.47 -9.90
N VAL A 34 -1.04 9.67 -10.73
CA VAL A 34 0.37 9.65 -10.31
C VAL A 34 0.68 10.80 -9.35
N ARG A 35 0.27 12.03 -9.67
CA ARG A 35 0.54 13.21 -8.82
C ARG A 35 -0.13 13.12 -7.45
N THR A 36 -1.37 12.66 -7.39
CA THR A 36 -2.17 12.62 -6.16
C THR A 36 -2.05 11.30 -5.41
N GLY A 37 -1.48 10.27 -6.05
CA GLY A 37 -1.47 8.89 -5.56
C GLY A 37 -2.87 8.25 -5.45
N ARG A 38 -3.91 8.87 -6.05
CA ARG A 38 -5.27 8.35 -6.12
C ARG A 38 -5.40 7.47 -7.38
N THR A 39 -4.91 6.24 -7.28
CA THR A 39 -4.85 5.31 -8.42
C THR A 39 -6.01 4.32 -8.46
N LYS A 40 -6.84 4.27 -7.42
CA LYS A 40 -7.96 3.32 -7.29
C LYS A 40 -9.01 3.44 -8.41
N SER A 41 -9.30 4.65 -8.87
CA SER A 41 -10.31 4.90 -9.90
C SER A 41 -9.79 4.75 -11.34
N LEU A 42 -8.47 4.60 -11.52
CA LEU A 42 -7.89 4.40 -12.84
C LEU A 42 -8.00 2.91 -13.20
N PRO A 43 -8.59 2.53 -14.34
CA PRO A 43 -8.54 1.13 -14.78
C PRO A 43 -7.09 0.71 -14.99
N VAL A 44 -6.67 -0.36 -14.30
CA VAL A 44 -5.36 -0.99 -14.46
C VAL A 44 -5.63 -2.43 -14.81
N ASP A 45 -5.08 -2.87 -15.94
CA ASP A 45 -5.19 -4.25 -16.33
C ASP A 45 -4.17 -5.10 -15.59
N LEU A 46 -4.67 -6.05 -14.79
CA LEU A 46 -3.88 -7.00 -14.01
C LEU A 46 -4.15 -8.45 -14.48
N SER A 47 -4.60 -8.64 -15.72
CA SER A 47 -4.85 -9.97 -16.28
C SER A 47 -3.57 -10.78 -16.52
N SER A 48 -2.40 -10.14 -16.49
CA SER A 48 -1.09 -10.79 -16.69
C SER A 48 -0.59 -11.57 -15.46
N VAL A 49 -1.28 -11.47 -14.32
CA VAL A 49 -0.98 -12.22 -13.09
C VAL A 49 -2.16 -13.14 -12.74
N ASP A 50 -1.90 -14.19 -11.97
CA ASP A 50 -2.93 -15.10 -11.45
C ASP A 50 -3.92 -14.41 -10.49
N GLU A 51 -4.99 -15.12 -10.13
CA GLU A 51 -6.09 -14.59 -9.29
C GLU A 51 -5.62 -14.17 -7.89
N GLU A 52 -4.76 -14.97 -7.25
CA GLU A 52 -4.28 -14.69 -5.89
C GLU A 52 -3.39 -13.45 -5.88
N HIS A 53 -2.46 -13.35 -6.83
CA HIS A 53 -1.63 -12.17 -7.00
C HIS A 53 -2.48 -10.94 -7.35
N ARG A 54 -3.50 -11.09 -8.20
CA ARG A 54 -4.42 -9.98 -8.54
C ARG A 54 -5.16 -9.47 -7.31
N ALA A 55 -5.71 -10.36 -6.47
CA ALA A 55 -6.38 -9.98 -5.24
C ALA A 55 -5.44 -9.21 -4.30
N VAL A 56 -4.18 -9.65 -4.17
CA VAL A 56 -3.15 -8.92 -3.40
C VAL A 56 -2.88 -7.55 -3.98
N LEU A 57 -2.63 -7.43 -5.28
CA LEU A 57 -2.34 -6.15 -5.93
C LEU A 57 -3.52 -5.18 -5.82
N GLU A 58 -4.76 -5.66 -5.94
CA GLU A 58 -5.95 -4.84 -5.70
C GLU A 58 -6.07 -4.37 -4.23
N ALA A 59 -5.76 -5.23 -3.26
CA ALA A 59 -5.68 -4.82 -1.85
C ALA A 59 -4.62 -3.72 -1.64
N VAL A 60 -3.44 -3.85 -2.26
CA VAL A 60 -2.37 -2.85 -2.21
C VAL A 60 -2.83 -1.50 -2.78
N ARG A 61 -3.59 -1.49 -3.88
CA ARG A 61 -4.16 -0.26 -4.48
C ARG A 61 -5.08 0.51 -3.54
N THR A 62 -5.62 -0.14 -2.51
CA THR A 62 -6.47 0.53 -1.51
C THR A 62 -5.68 1.33 -0.46
N VAL A 63 -4.35 1.12 -0.35
CA VAL A 63 -3.51 1.83 0.62
C VAL A 63 -3.35 3.29 0.18
N PRO A 64 -3.84 4.29 0.94
CA PRO A 64 -3.83 5.68 0.48
C PRO A 64 -2.42 6.29 0.43
N ARG A 65 -2.25 7.33 -0.39
CA ARG A 65 -1.02 8.13 -0.44
C ARG A 65 -0.60 8.62 0.94
N GLY A 66 0.68 8.48 1.26
CA GLY A 66 1.24 8.89 2.55
C GLY A 66 0.88 7.96 3.71
N GLN A 67 0.36 6.76 3.42
CA GLN A 67 0.06 5.73 4.41
C GLN A 67 0.80 4.43 4.06
N LEU A 68 1.11 3.65 5.10
CA LEU A 68 1.74 2.34 5.01
C LEU A 68 0.85 1.28 5.63
N ARG A 69 0.91 0.04 5.13
CA ARG A 69 0.25 -1.12 5.72
C ARG A 69 1.18 -2.33 5.77
N PRO A 70 1.11 -3.14 6.83
CA PRO A 70 1.94 -4.33 6.91
C PRO A 70 1.43 -5.43 5.98
N ILE A 71 2.28 -6.40 5.68
CA ILE A 71 1.97 -7.57 4.86
C ILE A 71 0.72 -8.30 5.37
N SER A 72 0.57 -8.50 6.69
CA SER A 72 -0.61 -9.17 7.25
C SER A 72 -1.91 -8.44 6.93
N TRP A 73 -1.88 -7.10 6.91
CA TRP A 73 -3.03 -6.29 6.55
C TRP A 73 -3.42 -6.54 5.10
N VAL A 74 -2.45 -6.57 4.19
CA VAL A 74 -2.69 -6.86 2.78
C VAL A 74 -3.26 -8.27 2.61
N ALA A 75 -2.70 -9.26 3.29
CA ALA A 75 -3.17 -10.64 3.23
C ALA A 75 -4.65 -10.75 3.65
N ARG A 76 -5.03 -10.12 4.77
CA ARG A 76 -6.44 -10.06 5.22
C ARG A 76 -7.33 -9.40 4.17
N GLU A 77 -6.94 -8.24 3.64
CA GLU A 77 -7.77 -7.51 2.69
C GLU A 77 -7.92 -8.21 1.35
N ALA A 78 -6.91 -8.98 0.94
CA ALA A 78 -6.94 -9.79 -0.27
C ALA A 78 -7.72 -11.10 -0.08
N GLY A 79 -8.02 -11.51 1.15
CA GLY A 79 -8.65 -12.79 1.44
C GLY A 79 -7.74 -14.00 1.15
N VAL A 80 -6.44 -13.78 1.05
CA VAL A 80 -5.45 -14.86 0.85
C VAL A 80 -5.07 -15.46 2.20
N GLY A 81 -4.81 -16.76 2.22
CA GLY A 81 -4.44 -17.49 3.44
C GLY A 81 -3.10 -17.02 4.03
N HIS A 82 -2.72 -17.62 5.16
CA HIS A 82 -1.44 -17.36 5.84
C HIS A 82 -0.24 -17.99 5.14
N GLU A 83 -0.32 -18.27 3.83
CA GLU A 83 0.80 -18.82 3.09
C GLU A 83 1.99 -17.85 3.18
N PRO A 84 3.16 -18.32 3.67
CA PRO A 84 4.31 -17.46 3.82
C PRO A 84 4.82 -16.96 2.45
N GLY A 85 4.66 -15.66 2.22
CA GLY A 85 5.29 -14.99 1.09
C GLY A 85 4.41 -14.80 -0.14
N ILE A 86 3.15 -15.26 -0.18
CA ILE A 86 2.20 -14.96 -1.27
C ILE A 86 2.14 -13.47 -1.56
N VAL A 87 2.06 -12.65 -0.51
CA VAL A 87 2.04 -11.19 -0.65
C VAL A 87 3.36 -10.72 -1.27
N THR A 88 4.50 -11.14 -0.73
CA THR A 88 5.82 -10.73 -1.23
C THR A 88 6.03 -11.11 -2.71
N ARG A 89 5.62 -12.32 -3.12
CA ARG A 89 5.68 -12.78 -4.51
C ARG A 89 4.76 -11.95 -5.42
N ALA A 90 3.54 -11.66 -4.98
CA ALA A 90 2.63 -10.78 -5.70
C ALA A 90 3.24 -9.37 -5.89
N LEU A 91 3.83 -8.80 -4.83
CA LEU A 91 4.51 -7.50 -4.91
C LEU A 91 5.65 -7.57 -5.93
N ALA A 92 6.49 -8.60 -5.89
CA ALA A 92 7.60 -8.77 -6.85
C ALA A 92 7.12 -8.90 -8.31
N ALA A 93 5.95 -9.53 -8.52
CA ALA A 93 5.33 -9.71 -9.83
C ALA A 93 4.50 -8.50 -10.31
N ASN A 94 4.45 -7.39 -9.55
CA ASN A 94 3.62 -6.23 -9.85
C ASN A 94 4.00 -5.56 -11.19
N PRO A 95 3.12 -5.61 -12.22
CA PRO A 95 3.42 -5.07 -13.54
C PRO A 95 3.27 -3.53 -13.62
N ALA A 96 2.71 -2.88 -12.59
CA ALA A 96 2.31 -1.48 -12.62
C ALA A 96 2.71 -0.74 -11.34
N THR A 97 3.99 -0.77 -10.98
CA THR A 97 4.53 -0.42 -9.64
C THR A 97 4.29 1.02 -9.14
N LEU A 98 3.87 1.96 -10.00
CA LEU A 98 3.41 3.30 -9.59
C LEU A 98 1.90 3.37 -9.37
N LEU A 99 1.12 2.58 -10.13
CA LEU A 99 -0.34 2.55 -10.06
C LEU A 99 -0.84 1.59 -8.98
N VAL A 100 -0.08 0.51 -8.77
CA VAL A 100 -0.17 -0.41 -7.64
C VAL A 100 1.00 -0.08 -6.70
N PRO A 101 0.76 0.72 -5.64
CA PRO A 101 1.82 1.39 -4.87
C PRO A 101 2.46 0.45 -3.83
N CYS A 102 3.19 -0.57 -4.28
CA CYS A 102 3.81 -1.57 -3.40
C CYS A 102 4.90 -1.00 -2.46
N HIS A 103 5.48 0.17 -2.77
CA HIS A 103 6.37 0.91 -1.86
C HIS A 103 5.69 1.34 -0.55
N ARG A 104 4.35 1.23 -0.45
CA ARG A 104 3.57 1.48 0.76
C ARG A 104 3.43 0.26 1.68
N ILE A 105 3.97 -0.90 1.29
CA ILE A 105 3.85 -2.13 2.07
C ILE A 105 5.09 -2.34 2.95
N THR A 106 4.87 -2.81 4.18
CA THR A 106 5.91 -3.01 5.21
C THR A 106 5.82 -4.37 5.87
N ALA A 107 6.83 -4.73 6.65
CA ALA A 107 6.68 -5.69 7.74
C ALA A 107 5.80 -5.12 8.87
N GLU A 108 5.44 -5.95 9.87
CA GLU A 108 4.63 -5.54 11.03
C GLU A 108 5.27 -4.39 11.81
N HIS A 109 6.58 -4.44 12.00
CA HIS A 109 7.37 -3.41 12.67
C HIS A 109 7.65 -2.17 11.79
N GLY A 110 7.04 -2.09 10.60
CA GLY A 110 7.10 -0.90 9.76
C GLY A 110 8.32 -0.80 8.82
N SER A 111 9.22 -1.79 8.79
CA SER A 111 10.28 -1.80 7.77
C SER A 111 9.72 -1.99 6.37
N PRO A 112 10.15 -1.21 5.36
CA PRO A 112 9.66 -1.35 3.99
C PRO A 112 9.89 -2.73 3.37
N CYS A 113 8.92 -3.19 2.56
CA CYS A 113 9.04 -4.38 1.72
C CYS A 113 9.36 -3.97 0.27
N ASP A 114 10.62 -3.60 0.00
CA ASP A 114 11.05 -3.10 -1.32
C ASP A 114 11.50 -4.23 -2.25
N VAL A 115 10.57 -5.11 -2.65
CA VAL A 115 10.87 -6.27 -3.53
C VAL A 115 10.58 -6.03 -5.03
N SER A 116 9.87 -4.95 -5.35
CA SER A 116 9.37 -4.69 -6.72
C SER A 116 10.20 -3.70 -7.52
N TYR A 117 11.27 -3.15 -6.94
CA TYR A 117 11.98 -2.01 -7.51
C TYR A 117 13.50 -2.17 -7.44
N PRO A 118 14.26 -1.46 -8.30
CA PRO A 118 15.68 -1.22 -8.07
C PRO A 118 15.92 -0.55 -6.73
N SER A 119 17.08 -0.81 -6.14
CA SER A 119 17.50 -0.24 -4.85
C SER A 119 17.31 1.27 -4.80
N GLY A 120 16.81 1.78 -3.67
CA GLY A 120 16.57 3.22 -3.44
C GLY A 120 15.25 3.77 -4.00
N THR A 121 14.63 3.12 -4.99
CA THR A 121 13.38 3.60 -5.61
C THR A 121 12.23 3.71 -4.61
N GLY A 122 12.00 2.67 -3.80
CA GLY A 122 10.95 2.68 -2.77
C GLY A 122 11.14 3.82 -1.76
N ARG A 123 12.39 4.09 -1.36
CA ARG A 123 12.74 5.21 -0.47
C ARG A 123 12.38 6.56 -1.11
N ALA A 124 12.74 6.76 -2.38
CA ALA A 124 12.41 7.98 -3.11
C ALA A 124 10.89 8.19 -3.24
N LEU A 125 10.13 7.13 -3.54
CA LEU A 125 8.67 7.18 -3.63
C LEU A 125 8.02 7.52 -2.29
N ARG A 126 8.46 6.91 -1.18
CA ARG A 126 7.96 7.24 0.17
C ARG A 126 8.29 8.67 0.58
N ALA A 127 9.49 9.16 0.25
CA ALA A 127 9.87 10.56 0.48
C ALA A 127 8.99 11.54 -0.32
N ALA A 128 8.71 11.23 -1.59
CA ALA A 128 7.80 12.00 -2.44
C ALA A 128 6.34 12.00 -1.93
N GLU A 129 5.97 11.04 -1.08
CA GLU A 129 4.67 10.99 -0.40
C GLU A 129 4.67 11.62 1.01
N HIS A 130 5.80 12.18 1.43
CA HIS A 130 6.02 12.74 2.77
C HIS A 130 5.79 11.72 3.89
N ILE A 131 6.25 10.49 3.68
CA ILE A 131 6.25 9.44 4.70
C ILE A 131 7.54 9.55 5.50
N ASP A 132 7.40 9.93 6.76
CA ASP A 132 8.50 10.07 7.72
C ASP A 132 8.96 8.69 8.22
N MET A 133 9.90 8.09 7.49
CA MET A 133 10.44 6.77 7.82
C MET A 133 11.31 6.76 9.08
N GLU A 134 11.95 7.89 9.42
CA GLU A 134 12.79 7.99 10.60
C GLU A 134 11.94 7.94 11.88
N ARG A 135 10.82 8.70 11.89
CA ARG A 135 9.84 8.62 12.97
C ARG A 135 9.28 7.22 13.15
N LEU A 136 8.96 6.52 12.06
CA LEU A 136 8.47 5.14 12.12
C LEU A 136 9.51 4.19 12.70
N ALA A 137 10.77 4.33 12.30
CA ALA A 137 11.87 3.56 12.86
C ALA A 137 12.08 3.88 14.36
N GLY A 138 11.89 5.13 14.78
CA GLY A 138 11.88 5.53 16.19
C GLY A 138 10.81 4.79 16.99
N LEU A 139 9.55 4.83 16.52
CA LEU A 139 8.44 4.10 17.15
C LEU A 139 8.71 2.59 17.21
N SER A 140 9.23 2.01 16.13
CA SER A 140 9.56 0.59 16.11
C SER A 140 10.67 0.23 17.11
N ARG A 141 11.70 1.08 17.27
CA ARG A 141 12.76 0.87 18.28
C ARG A 141 12.24 0.98 19.71
N GLU A 142 11.24 1.83 19.93
CA GLU A 142 10.50 1.94 21.19
C GLU A 142 9.48 0.80 21.39
N GLY A 143 9.42 -0.17 20.46
CA GLY A 143 8.51 -1.31 20.52
C GLY A 143 7.07 -0.96 20.18
N ALA A 144 6.80 0.16 19.51
CA ALA A 144 5.46 0.62 19.17
C ALA A 144 5.13 0.38 17.69
N VAL A 145 4.09 -0.41 17.43
CA VAL A 145 3.57 -0.67 16.07
C VAL A 145 2.24 0.05 15.82
N PHE A 146 1.56 0.52 16.87
CA PHE A 146 0.33 1.28 16.80
C PHE A 146 0.41 2.60 17.56
N LEU A 147 -0.39 3.58 17.13
CA LEU A 147 -0.58 4.86 17.81
C LEU A 147 -2.04 5.05 18.20
N GLY A 148 -2.27 5.30 19.49
CA GLY A 148 -3.53 5.67 20.10
C GLY A 148 -3.69 7.18 20.28
N SER A 149 -4.93 7.64 20.26
CA SER A 149 -5.33 8.99 20.66
C SER A 149 -5.92 8.97 22.07
N ARG A 150 -5.27 9.62 23.03
CA ARG A 150 -5.74 9.72 24.43
C ARG A 150 -7.12 10.36 24.57
N THR A 151 -7.51 11.21 23.62
CA THR A 151 -8.80 11.90 23.61
C THR A 151 -9.93 11.05 23.03
N THR A 152 -9.70 10.38 21.89
CA THR A 152 -10.77 9.62 21.21
C THR A 152 -10.80 8.13 21.60
N ARG A 153 -9.77 7.64 22.29
CA ARG A 153 -9.55 6.22 22.61
C ARG A 153 -9.61 5.31 21.37
N ILE A 154 -9.03 5.79 20.26
CA ILE A 154 -8.88 5.03 19.01
C ILE A 154 -7.39 4.77 18.79
N TYR A 155 -7.03 3.52 18.45
CA TYR A 155 -5.69 3.18 17.98
C TYR A 155 -5.65 2.89 16.48
N CYS A 156 -4.53 3.22 15.85
CA CYS A 156 -4.33 3.22 14.40
C CYS A 156 -2.92 2.70 14.04
N HIS A 157 -2.72 2.35 12.77
CA HIS A 157 -1.38 2.32 12.19
C HIS A 157 -0.76 3.73 12.24
N PRO A 158 0.57 3.87 12.46
CA PRO A 158 1.19 5.16 12.72
C PRO A 158 1.04 6.18 11.58
N THR A 159 0.98 5.71 10.33
CA THR A 159 0.81 6.54 9.14
C THR A 159 -0.65 6.78 8.75
N CYS A 160 -1.62 6.25 9.51
CA CYS A 160 -3.04 6.52 9.27
C CYS A 160 -3.34 8.02 9.29
N ALA A 161 -4.24 8.50 8.42
CA ALA A 161 -4.67 9.90 8.39
C ALA A 161 -5.27 10.40 9.73
N HIS A 162 -5.84 9.51 10.56
CA HIS A 162 -6.28 9.86 11.91
C HIS A 162 -5.09 9.94 12.88
N ALA A 163 -4.15 8.99 12.82
CA ALA A 163 -2.96 8.98 13.67
C ALA A 163 -2.08 10.23 13.44
N ARG A 164 -1.88 10.60 12.17
CA ARG A 164 -1.08 11.77 11.77
C ARG A 164 -1.64 13.11 12.27
N ARG A 165 -2.92 13.16 12.66
CA ARG A 165 -3.57 14.36 13.23
C ARG A 165 -3.52 14.43 14.76
N ILE A 166 -3.04 13.37 15.43
CA ILE A 166 -2.92 13.36 16.88
C ILE A 166 -1.72 14.22 17.27
N THR A 167 -1.93 15.27 18.05
CA THR A 167 -0.84 16.06 18.64
C THR A 167 0.01 15.20 19.57
N LEU A 168 1.33 15.43 19.63
CA LEU A 168 2.27 14.61 20.41
C LEU A 168 1.80 14.33 21.86
N ARG A 169 1.32 15.34 22.58
CA ARG A 169 0.79 15.20 23.97
C ARG A 169 -0.39 14.22 24.13
N HIS A 170 -1.08 13.89 23.05
CA HIS A 170 -2.23 12.99 23.04
C HIS A 170 -1.93 11.67 22.34
N GLN A 171 -0.70 11.45 21.87
CA GLN A 171 -0.28 10.18 21.30
C GLN A 171 -0.01 9.17 22.43
N GLN A 172 -0.45 7.94 22.22
CA GLN A 172 -0.17 6.81 23.09
C GLN A 172 0.36 5.65 22.23
N PRO A 173 1.66 5.34 22.25
CA PRO A 173 2.19 4.19 21.52
C PRO A 173 1.69 2.87 22.13
N PHE A 174 1.54 1.85 21.29
CA PHE A 174 1.20 0.48 21.70
C PHE A 174 2.03 -0.56 20.92
N PRO A 175 2.49 -1.63 21.61
CA PRO A 175 3.28 -2.69 20.98
C PRO A 175 2.44 -3.67 20.16
N ASP A 176 1.16 -3.82 20.52
CA ASP A 176 0.25 -4.75 19.87
C ASP A 176 -1.20 -4.29 20.09
N ALA A 177 -2.15 -4.97 19.42
CA ALA A 177 -3.55 -4.61 19.50
C ALA A 177 -4.20 -4.99 20.84
N SER A 178 -3.68 -6.03 21.50
CA SER A 178 -4.15 -6.52 22.78
C SER A 178 -3.88 -5.51 23.90
N ALA A 179 -2.68 -4.93 23.93
CA ALA A 179 -2.27 -3.86 24.83
C ALA A 179 -3.15 -2.62 24.66
N ALA A 180 -3.43 -2.23 23.41
CA ALA A 180 -4.34 -1.11 23.12
C ALA A 180 -5.77 -1.38 23.65
N ARG A 181 -6.30 -2.60 23.42
CA ARG A 181 -7.64 -2.99 23.92
C ARG A 181 -7.71 -3.04 25.44
N ARG A 182 -6.72 -3.63 26.12
CA ARG A 182 -6.63 -3.63 27.58
C ARG A 182 -6.58 -2.22 28.17
N ALA A 183 -5.96 -1.28 27.46
CA ALA A 183 -5.96 0.15 27.81
C ALA A 183 -7.27 0.89 27.47
N GLY A 184 -8.30 0.19 26.99
CA GLY A 184 -9.61 0.74 26.66
C GLY A 184 -9.70 1.44 25.30
N TYR A 185 -8.78 1.15 24.36
CA TYR A 185 -8.81 1.73 23.01
C TYR A 185 -9.51 0.78 22.03
N ARG A 186 -10.30 1.35 21.12
CA ARG A 186 -10.89 0.62 20.01
C ARG A 186 -10.06 0.75 18.73
N ALA A 187 -10.14 -0.25 17.86
CA ALA A 187 -9.50 -0.21 16.55
C ALA A 187 -10.10 0.87 15.65
N CYS A 188 -9.25 1.58 14.90
CA CYS A 188 -9.69 2.55 13.92
C CYS A 188 -10.43 1.87 12.75
N ARG A 189 -11.64 2.36 12.45
CA ARG A 189 -12.46 1.85 11.34
C ARG A 189 -11.90 2.22 9.95
N SER A 190 -11.06 3.26 9.86
CA SER A 190 -10.45 3.69 8.58
C SER A 190 -9.23 2.84 8.22
N CYS A 191 -8.24 2.75 9.12
CA CYS A 191 -7.04 1.95 8.83
C CYS A 191 -7.16 0.47 9.18
N ARG A 192 -8.20 0.07 9.94
CA ARG A 192 -8.52 -1.32 10.29
C ARG A 192 -7.28 -2.08 10.79
N PRO A 193 -6.62 -1.61 11.87
CA PRO A 193 -5.43 -2.27 12.40
C PRO A 193 -5.77 -3.70 12.81
N LEU A 194 -4.86 -4.63 12.53
CA LEU A 194 -5.04 -6.03 12.85
C LEU A 194 -4.84 -6.31 14.34
N ALA A 195 -5.51 -7.36 14.81
CA ALA A 195 -5.20 -7.98 16.08
C ALA A 195 -3.95 -8.85 15.91
N VAL A 196 -2.77 -8.24 15.85
CA VAL A 196 -1.53 -8.98 16.09
C VAL A 196 -1.38 -9.13 17.60
#